data_AF-A0A852KW17-F1
#
_entry.id   AF-A0A852KW17-F1
#
_cell.length_a   1.000
_cell.length_b   1.000
_cell.length_c   1.000
_cell.angle_alpha   90.00
_cell.angle_beta   90.00
_cell.angle_gamma   90.00
#
_symmetry.space_group_name_H-M   'P 1'
#
loop_
_entity.id
_entity.type
_entity.pdbx_description
1 polymer ?
#
loop_
_entity_poly.entity_id
_entity_poly.type
_entity_poly.pdbx_seq_one_letter_code
_entity_poly.pdbx_strand_id
1 'polypeptide(L)'
;MAQDNTEPKLNFEYWLDKAIEWGQATTLESQKDVCLHLPQLQQFLHQIYETLKHMDSIVAIQQFPLIGQLLGRLSWNPSVIGYDESQKTLMWCLCCLYSSEPQNPVELKANSWIRSLLCHLLSSSKWESNEAETSTFISALGYTSADYYCHLVKNMVSSLVTELRGNQFNGLNIQGRVSASRVNSVSLFCLPLITLPELTPLLETLLLYHGGASKEILSSEFLETVNDAFLRKKISLTESAVFSLWFRHLPSLEKATLHLLDQLVSIQLNSVEEVACVIKDSLLPQASSHPAIFRIVNEIFKNALLETDGAPEVITIIQVFTQLFIEAHQNENKQHRFPLKAYFPYHHVPLVTALLRRPFELPSTHWSQHLKRISDMLKALVEDTNISPPSDLFEIWFLVACFGEWMDIAAEQLLTATVEPDALLWLLAFYYCPQDDNQQRTQTMVKAQAVYHHLMTLFSCSDLSLKDLEIAVHSITHAEQCCNQHLITHLLTNFLLFSSDGHTIAQEVIYHITEVTDTRKEVLSLLIRTAYRVNRNGEENQRTVKLLNELLQKLTSKV
;
A
#
# COMPACT_ATOMS: atom_id res chain seq x y z
N MET A 1 -19.02 -58.76 41.39
CA MET A 1 -17.78 -58.33 42.07
C MET A 1 -16.64 -58.55 41.11
N ALA A 2 -15.84 -57.51 40.89
CA ALA A 2 -14.57 -57.44 40.16
C ALA A 2 -14.53 -58.01 38.73
N GLN A 3 -14.84 -57.16 37.73
CA GLN A 3 -14.14 -57.25 36.44
C GLN A 3 -12.91 -56.35 36.57
N ASP A 4 -11.74 -56.98 36.58
CA ASP A 4 -10.43 -56.35 36.50
C ASP A 4 -10.40 -55.41 35.28
N ASN A 5 -10.38 -54.10 35.54
CA ASN A 5 -9.83 -53.14 34.60
C ASN A 5 -8.30 -53.27 34.67
N THR A 6 -7.75 -54.28 34.01
CA THR A 6 -6.32 -54.29 33.67
C THR A 6 -6.08 -53.15 32.69
N GLU A 7 -5.62 -52.01 33.21
CA GLU A 7 -4.95 -50.98 32.40
C GLU A 7 -3.89 -51.67 31.52
N PRO A 8 -3.82 -51.39 30.21
CA PRO A 8 -2.80 -51.97 29.37
C PRO A 8 -1.43 -51.54 29.90
N LYS A 9 -0.69 -52.50 30.45
CA LYS A 9 0.65 -52.27 31.01
C LYS A 9 1.56 -51.82 29.86
N LEU A 10 1.78 -50.51 29.75
CA LEU A 10 2.64 -49.90 28.73
C LEU A 10 4.05 -50.51 28.84
N ASN A 11 4.43 -51.30 27.83
CA ASN A 11 5.70 -52.04 27.85
C ASN A 11 6.84 -51.16 27.32
N PHE A 12 7.28 -50.20 28.14
CA PHE A 12 8.34 -49.26 27.78
C PHE A 12 9.70 -49.94 27.55
N GLU A 13 10.01 -51.03 28.26
CA GLU A 13 11.26 -51.76 28.12
C GLU A 13 11.38 -52.40 26.74
N TYR A 14 10.33 -53.10 26.28
CA TYR A 14 10.29 -53.69 24.94
C TYR A 14 10.51 -52.66 23.83
N TRP A 15 9.82 -51.52 23.88
CA TRP A 15 9.95 -50.49 22.84
C TRP A 15 11.27 -49.73 22.93
N LEU A 16 11.85 -49.60 24.12
CA LEU A 16 13.17 -49.01 24.28
C LEU A 16 14.26 -49.92 23.74
N ASP A 17 14.20 -51.22 24.01
CA ASP A 17 15.11 -52.21 23.44
C ASP A 17 14.99 -52.22 21.92
N LYS A 18 13.76 -52.18 21.37
CA LYS A 18 13.54 -52.02 19.93
C LYS A 18 14.11 -50.72 19.37
N ALA A 19 13.88 -49.58 20.03
CA ALA A 19 14.46 -48.30 19.60
C ALA A 19 16.00 -48.28 19.68
N ILE A 20 16.60 -49.07 20.57
CA ILE A 20 18.05 -49.25 20.67
C ILE A 20 18.55 -50.14 19.53
N GLU A 21 17.90 -51.29 19.28
CA GLU A 21 18.20 -52.20 18.16
C GLU A 21 18.11 -51.50 16.81
N TRP A 22 17.08 -50.67 16.61
CA TRP A 22 16.90 -49.89 15.40
C TRP A 22 17.92 -48.75 15.27
N GLY A 23 18.49 -48.27 16.39
CA GLY A 23 19.46 -47.18 16.43
C GLY A 23 19.05 -45.95 15.61
N GLN A 24 20.04 -45.25 15.05
CA GLN A 24 19.85 -44.29 13.94
C GLN A 24 19.94 -45.01 12.57
N ALA A 25 19.75 -46.33 12.55
CA ALA A 25 20.46 -47.22 11.62
C ALA A 25 19.89 -47.25 10.19
N THR A 26 20.83 -47.16 9.24
CA THR A 26 20.75 -47.21 7.79
C THR A 26 20.79 -48.63 7.21
N THR A 27 20.66 -49.68 8.03
CA THR A 27 20.71 -51.07 7.55
C THR A 27 19.35 -51.58 7.07
N LEU A 28 19.32 -52.32 5.96
CA LEU A 28 18.07 -52.83 5.37
C LEU A 28 17.28 -53.76 6.33
N GLU A 29 17.98 -54.48 7.20
CA GLU A 29 17.39 -55.41 8.18
C GLU A 29 16.64 -54.66 9.29
N SER A 30 17.22 -53.58 9.82
CA SER A 30 16.56 -52.74 10.83
C SER A 30 15.35 -52.01 10.25
N GLN A 31 15.43 -51.52 9.01
CA GLN A 31 14.30 -50.85 8.33
C GLN A 31 13.10 -51.80 8.13
N LYS A 32 13.36 -53.05 7.74
CA LYS A 32 12.31 -54.08 7.61
C LYS A 32 11.67 -54.40 8.97
N ASP A 33 12.48 -54.48 10.02
CA ASP A 33 11.98 -54.71 11.38
C ASP A 33 11.13 -53.53 11.87
N VAL A 34 11.53 -52.28 11.59
CA VAL A 34 10.73 -51.08 11.90
C VAL A 34 9.37 -51.16 11.18
N CYS A 35 9.36 -51.41 9.87
CA CYS A 35 8.11 -51.50 9.10
C CYS A 35 7.17 -52.60 9.61
N LEU A 36 7.72 -53.73 10.08
CA LEU A 36 6.93 -54.83 10.63
C LEU A 36 6.26 -54.46 11.97
N HIS A 37 6.95 -53.70 12.82
CA HIS A 37 6.47 -53.32 14.14
C HIS A 37 5.75 -51.96 14.19
N LEU A 38 5.81 -51.18 13.11
CA LEU A 38 5.28 -49.82 13.05
C LEU A 38 3.79 -49.70 13.45
N PRO A 39 2.86 -50.55 12.99
CA PRO A 39 1.46 -50.42 13.38
C PRO A 39 1.25 -50.61 14.90
N GLN A 40 2.04 -51.50 15.51
CA GLN A 40 2.02 -51.76 16.95
C GLN A 40 2.67 -50.59 17.72
N LEU A 41 3.73 -50.00 17.16
CA LEU A 41 4.38 -48.81 17.71
C LEU A 41 3.42 -47.61 17.70
N GLN A 42 2.65 -47.41 16.62
CA GLN A 42 1.67 -46.33 16.51
C GLN A 42 0.56 -46.46 17.56
N GLN A 43 0.03 -47.67 17.76
CA GLN A 43 -0.96 -47.93 18.81
C GLN A 43 -0.39 -47.65 20.19
N PHE A 44 0.86 -48.06 20.44
CA PHE A 44 1.54 -47.80 21.70
C PHE A 44 1.78 -46.30 21.94
N LEU A 45 2.27 -45.56 20.94
CA LEU A 45 2.47 -44.11 21.02
C LEU A 45 1.15 -43.37 21.27
N HIS A 46 0.06 -43.83 20.66
CA HIS A 46 -1.26 -43.26 20.88
C HIS A 46 -1.75 -43.51 22.31
N GLN A 47 -1.54 -44.71 22.85
CA GLN A 47 -1.86 -45.02 24.25
C GLN A 47 -1.03 -44.18 25.23
N ILE A 48 0.24 -43.93 24.93
CA ILE A 48 1.07 -43.01 25.71
C ILE A 48 0.47 -41.61 25.68
N TYR A 49 0.18 -41.07 24.50
CA TYR A 49 -0.39 -39.73 24.37
C TYR A 49 -1.71 -39.58 25.15
N GLU A 50 -2.62 -40.54 24.99
CA GLU A 50 -3.92 -40.56 25.68
C GLU A 50 -3.77 -40.59 27.21
N THR A 51 -2.69 -41.20 27.71
CA THR A 51 -2.35 -41.21 29.13
C THR A 51 -1.74 -39.88 29.58
N LEU A 52 -0.81 -39.33 28.79
CA LEU A 52 -0.07 -38.11 29.12
C LEU A 52 -0.92 -36.84 29.07
N LYS A 53 -1.90 -36.74 28.18
CA LYS A 53 -2.72 -35.52 28.00
C LYS A 53 -3.52 -35.09 29.25
N HIS A 54 -3.65 -35.99 30.22
CA HIS A 54 -4.36 -35.76 31.48
C HIS A 54 -3.44 -35.67 32.69
N MET A 55 -2.12 -35.68 32.49
CA MET A 55 -1.11 -35.71 33.55
C MET A 55 -0.22 -34.48 33.50
N ASP A 56 0.25 -34.03 34.65
CA ASP A 56 1.31 -33.02 34.72
C ASP A 56 2.67 -33.62 34.31
N SER A 57 3.51 -32.82 33.66
CA SER A 57 4.86 -33.19 33.21
C SER A 57 5.73 -33.86 34.29
N ILE A 58 5.64 -33.43 35.56
CA ILE A 58 6.44 -34.00 36.66
C ILE A 58 5.92 -35.39 37.03
N VAL A 59 4.59 -35.54 37.09
CA VAL A 59 3.93 -36.81 37.41
C VAL A 59 4.19 -37.83 36.31
N ALA A 60 4.14 -37.39 35.04
CA ALA A 60 4.44 -38.24 33.89
C ALA A 60 5.87 -38.79 33.92
N ILE A 61 6.86 -37.98 34.27
CA ILE A 61 8.27 -38.41 34.35
C ILE A 61 8.50 -39.37 35.52
N GLN A 62 7.84 -39.16 36.66
CA GLN A 62 7.91 -40.07 37.81
C GLN A 62 7.26 -41.43 37.52
N GLN A 63 6.12 -41.41 36.82
CA GLN A 63 5.39 -42.62 36.47
C GLN A 63 6.04 -43.40 35.33
N PHE A 64 6.70 -42.71 34.39
CA PHE A 64 7.39 -43.31 33.25
C PHE A 64 8.83 -42.80 33.12
N PRO A 65 9.77 -43.28 33.94
CA PRO A 65 11.15 -42.76 33.97
C PRO A 65 11.91 -42.87 32.63
N LEU A 66 11.52 -43.83 31.78
CA LEU A 66 12.18 -44.09 30.49
C LEU A 66 11.58 -43.29 29.32
N ILE A 67 10.51 -42.51 29.56
CA ILE A 67 9.73 -41.89 28.47
C ILE A 67 10.56 -40.91 27.64
N GLY A 68 11.40 -40.08 28.28
CA GLY A 68 12.25 -39.13 27.58
C GLY A 68 13.29 -39.82 26.70
N GLN A 69 13.88 -40.91 27.18
CA GLN A 69 14.87 -41.68 26.41
C GLN A 69 14.23 -42.36 25.20
N LEU A 70 13.05 -42.94 25.38
CA LEU A 70 12.30 -43.59 24.30
C LEU A 70 11.87 -42.59 23.23
N LEU A 71 11.17 -41.52 23.62
CA LEU A 71 10.69 -40.49 22.69
C LEU A 71 11.84 -39.82 21.96
N GLY A 72 12.94 -39.53 22.66
CA GLY A 72 14.15 -39.00 22.05
C GLY A 72 14.69 -39.92 20.96
N ARG A 73 14.90 -41.21 21.25
CA ARG A 73 15.43 -42.16 20.27
C ARG A 73 14.53 -42.36 19.06
N LEU A 74 13.21 -42.45 19.28
CA LEU A 74 12.24 -42.56 18.19
C LEU A 74 12.21 -41.29 17.33
N SER A 75 12.38 -40.12 17.94
CA SER A 75 12.40 -38.83 17.25
C SER A 75 13.65 -38.63 16.37
N TRP A 76 14.73 -39.38 16.63
CA TRP A 76 15.94 -39.40 15.81
C TRP A 76 16.02 -40.60 14.85
N ASN A 77 14.98 -41.44 14.76
CA ASN A 77 14.95 -42.59 13.87
C ASN A 77 14.19 -42.24 12.56
N PRO A 78 14.87 -42.14 11.41
CA PRO A 78 14.26 -41.72 10.14
C PRO A 78 13.10 -42.60 9.69
N SER A 79 13.16 -43.91 9.95
CA SER A 79 12.13 -44.87 9.57
C SER A 79 10.89 -44.80 10.45
N VAL A 80 10.99 -44.25 11.66
CA VAL A 80 9.84 -44.01 12.54
C VAL A 80 9.21 -42.66 12.23
N ILE A 81 10.01 -41.59 12.11
CA ILE A 81 9.51 -40.24 11.80
C ILE A 81 9.04 -40.09 10.35
N GLY A 82 9.49 -40.96 9.44
CA GLY A 82 9.06 -40.97 8.04
C GLY A 82 7.57 -41.31 7.86
N TYR A 83 6.92 -41.83 8.91
CA TYR A 83 5.48 -42.05 8.93
C TYR A 83 4.77 -40.92 9.69
N ASP A 84 3.97 -40.15 8.95
CA ASP A 84 3.30 -38.92 9.40
C ASP A 84 2.52 -39.09 10.72
N GLU A 85 1.77 -40.19 10.87
CA GLU A 85 1.01 -40.47 12.09
C GLU A 85 1.90 -40.78 13.32
N SER A 86 3.07 -41.37 13.10
CA SER A 86 4.05 -41.62 14.17
C SER A 86 4.75 -40.32 14.57
N GLN A 87 5.13 -39.50 13.60
CA GLN A 87 5.73 -38.18 13.83
C GLN A 87 4.78 -37.24 14.59
N LYS A 88 3.51 -37.14 14.16
CA LYS A 88 2.46 -36.35 14.84
C LYS A 88 2.25 -36.80 16.28
N THR A 89 2.12 -38.11 16.49
CA THR A 89 1.90 -38.65 17.84
C THR A 89 3.11 -38.42 18.75
N LEU A 90 4.34 -38.55 18.23
CA LEU A 90 5.57 -38.22 18.96
C LEU A 90 5.61 -36.74 19.36
N MET A 91 5.24 -35.83 18.46
CA MET A 91 5.16 -34.41 18.77
C MET A 91 4.14 -34.12 19.87
N TRP A 92 2.96 -34.74 19.81
CA TRP A 92 1.96 -34.57 20.85
C TRP A 92 2.43 -35.10 22.21
N CYS A 93 3.08 -36.26 22.26
CA CYS A 93 3.70 -36.77 23.48
C CYS A 93 4.76 -35.80 24.05
N LEU A 94 5.62 -35.23 23.20
CA LEU A 94 6.63 -34.26 23.60
C LEU A 94 6.01 -32.96 24.13
N CYS A 95 4.92 -32.49 23.51
CA CYS A 95 4.17 -31.32 24.00
C CYS A 95 3.51 -31.57 25.36
N CYS A 96 3.01 -32.78 25.63
CA CYS A 96 2.46 -33.13 26.94
C CYS A 96 3.53 -33.13 28.06
N LEU A 97 4.80 -33.37 27.71
CA LEU A 97 5.91 -33.34 28.66
C LEU A 97 6.49 -31.93 28.85
N TYR A 98 6.04 -30.94 28.10
CA TYR A 98 6.49 -29.56 28.20
C TYR A 98 5.82 -28.85 29.38
N SER A 99 6.61 -28.34 30.32
CA SER A 99 6.09 -27.61 31.49
C SER A 99 5.84 -26.14 31.12
N SER A 100 4.62 -25.64 31.28
CA SER A 100 4.29 -24.22 31.01
C SER A 100 4.93 -23.25 32.01
N GLU A 101 5.16 -23.70 33.25
CA GLU A 101 5.73 -22.91 34.35
C GLU A 101 6.87 -23.68 35.04
N PRO A 102 8.06 -23.75 34.43
CA PRO A 102 9.17 -24.54 34.97
C PRO A 102 9.68 -23.95 36.29
N GLN A 103 9.66 -24.75 37.36
CA GLN A 103 9.99 -24.30 38.73
C GLN A 103 11.44 -24.58 39.12
N ASN A 104 12.15 -25.42 38.35
CA ASN A 104 13.51 -25.83 38.66
C ASN A 104 14.40 -25.88 37.40
N PRO A 105 15.75 -25.83 37.55
CA PRO A 105 16.68 -25.84 36.42
C PRO A 105 16.63 -27.13 35.59
N VAL A 106 16.12 -28.23 36.16
CA VAL A 106 15.97 -29.50 35.46
C VAL A 106 14.82 -29.43 34.45
N GLU A 107 13.68 -28.85 34.83
CA GLU A 107 12.53 -28.59 33.96
C GLU A 107 12.86 -27.58 32.87
N LEU A 108 13.65 -26.54 33.17
CA LEU A 108 14.14 -25.61 32.15
C LEU A 108 15.00 -26.32 31.09
N LYS A 109 15.89 -27.23 31.52
CA LYS A 109 16.72 -28.03 30.62
C LYS A 109 15.89 -29.04 29.84
N ALA A 110 14.89 -29.66 30.47
CA ALA A 110 13.94 -30.56 29.81
C ALA A 110 13.14 -29.83 28.74
N ASN A 111 12.58 -28.65 29.04
CA ASN A 111 11.88 -27.81 28.08
C ASN A 111 12.78 -27.36 26.92
N SER A 112 14.04 -27.01 27.19
CA SER A 112 15.01 -26.68 26.13
C SER A 112 15.30 -27.89 25.23
N TRP A 113 15.43 -29.09 25.79
CA TRP A 113 15.61 -30.33 25.05
C TRP A 113 14.37 -30.72 24.24
N ILE A 114 13.16 -30.59 24.83
CA ILE A 114 11.88 -30.81 24.15
C ILE A 114 11.73 -29.82 22.98
N ARG A 115 12.03 -28.54 23.20
CA ARG A 115 12.05 -27.53 22.12
C ARG A 115 13.02 -27.94 21.01
N SER A 116 14.21 -28.42 21.34
CA SER A 116 15.18 -28.89 20.35
C SER A 116 14.68 -30.10 19.55
N LEU A 117 13.97 -31.03 20.20
CA LEU A 117 13.38 -32.19 19.53
C LEU A 117 12.16 -31.83 18.68
N LEU A 118 11.29 -30.97 19.18
CA LEU A 118 10.17 -30.42 18.41
C LEU A 118 10.69 -29.65 17.22
N CYS A 119 11.73 -28.83 17.39
CA CYS A 119 12.46 -28.22 16.29
C CYS A 119 13.03 -29.30 15.37
N HIS A 120 13.68 -30.37 15.83
CA HIS A 120 14.17 -31.43 14.93
C HIS A 120 13.05 -32.11 14.12
N LEU A 121 11.91 -32.39 14.76
CA LEU A 121 10.74 -32.99 14.12
C LEU A 121 10.03 -32.02 13.15
N LEU A 122 10.06 -30.71 13.43
CA LEU A 122 9.50 -29.63 12.60
C LEU A 122 10.47 -29.14 11.52
N SER A 123 11.78 -29.23 11.79
CA SER A 123 12.95 -28.81 11.00
C SER A 123 13.65 -30.00 10.37
N SER A 124 12.93 -31.10 10.14
CA SER A 124 13.39 -32.15 9.23
C SER A 124 13.60 -31.62 7.80
N SER A 125 13.36 -30.32 7.55
CA SER A 125 14.00 -29.49 6.52
C SER A 125 15.40 -28.99 6.94
N LYS A 126 16.40 -29.84 6.67
CA LYS A 126 17.86 -29.60 6.61
C LYS A 126 18.67 -29.75 7.91
N TRP A 127 19.35 -30.90 8.03
CA TRP A 127 20.76 -30.92 8.44
C TRP A 127 21.56 -31.85 7.52
N GLU A 128 22.62 -31.29 6.97
CA GLU A 128 23.66 -31.94 6.16
C GLU A 128 24.31 -33.11 6.92
N SER A 129 23.91 -34.34 6.62
CA SER A 129 24.84 -35.45 6.45
C SER A 129 24.16 -36.54 5.64
N ASN A 130 24.81 -36.95 4.55
CA ASN A 130 24.37 -37.89 3.51
C ASN A 130 23.33 -37.39 2.50
N GLU A 131 23.73 -36.39 1.71
CA GLU A 131 23.03 -36.00 0.45
C GLU A 131 22.82 -37.17 -0.53
N ALA A 132 23.58 -38.27 -0.41
CA ALA A 132 23.60 -39.36 -1.39
C ALA A 132 22.41 -40.35 -1.30
N GLU A 133 21.71 -40.47 -0.16
CA GLU A 133 20.61 -41.45 -0.01
C GLU A 133 19.24 -40.80 -0.21
N THR A 134 19.05 -39.57 0.27
CA THR A 134 17.81 -38.81 0.04
C THR A 134 17.71 -38.35 -1.41
N SER A 135 18.83 -38.06 -2.08
CA SER A 135 18.85 -37.78 -3.52
C SER A 135 18.26 -38.93 -4.34
N THR A 136 18.39 -40.18 -3.90
CA THR A 136 17.99 -41.37 -4.67
C THR A 136 16.49 -41.63 -4.58
N PHE A 137 15.86 -41.40 -3.42
CA PHE A 137 14.40 -41.49 -3.25
C PHE A 137 13.68 -40.31 -3.90
N ILE A 138 14.23 -39.10 -3.72
CA ILE A 138 13.67 -37.86 -4.28
C ILE A 138 13.82 -37.85 -5.81
N SER A 139 14.94 -38.33 -6.36
CA SER A 139 15.11 -38.52 -7.82
C SER A 139 14.26 -39.66 -8.39
N ALA A 140 13.99 -40.73 -7.64
CA ALA A 140 13.10 -41.82 -8.07
C ALA A 140 11.63 -41.37 -8.22
N LEU A 141 11.22 -40.32 -7.49
CA LEU A 141 9.91 -39.67 -7.61
C LEU A 141 9.92 -38.50 -8.63
N GLY A 142 11.08 -38.19 -9.22
CA GLY A 142 11.25 -37.11 -10.20
C GLY A 142 11.40 -35.70 -9.63
N TYR A 143 11.66 -35.56 -8.33
CA TYR A 143 11.78 -34.26 -7.64
C TYR A 143 13.22 -34.01 -7.16
N THR A 144 13.55 -32.77 -6.77
CA THR A 144 14.78 -32.42 -6.03
C THR A 144 14.49 -32.22 -4.53
N SER A 145 15.50 -32.28 -3.65
CA SER A 145 15.31 -32.14 -2.20
C SER A 145 14.74 -30.80 -1.75
N ALA A 146 14.95 -29.74 -2.53
CA ALA A 146 14.29 -28.45 -2.34
C ALA A 146 12.79 -28.51 -2.67
N ASP A 147 12.40 -29.30 -3.68
CA ASP A 147 11.02 -29.40 -4.14
C ASP A 147 10.12 -30.10 -3.11
N TYR A 148 10.64 -31.13 -2.41
CA TYR A 148 9.87 -31.88 -1.41
C TYR A 148 9.38 -31.00 -0.24
N TYR A 149 10.25 -30.17 0.34
CA TYR A 149 9.85 -29.28 1.44
C TYR A 149 8.93 -28.16 0.98
N CYS A 150 9.15 -27.64 -0.23
CA CYS A 150 8.23 -26.70 -0.86
C CYS A 150 6.82 -27.33 -1.00
N HIS A 151 6.74 -28.61 -1.38
CA HIS A 151 5.47 -29.35 -1.46
C HIS A 151 4.82 -29.57 -0.09
N LEU A 152 5.58 -29.86 0.96
CA LEU A 152 5.03 -30.02 2.31
C LEU A 152 4.44 -28.70 2.84
N VAL A 153 5.15 -27.59 2.67
CA VAL A 153 4.67 -26.25 3.04
C VAL A 153 3.40 -25.92 2.26
N LYS A 154 3.38 -26.18 0.95
CA LYS A 154 2.18 -26.01 0.11
C LYS A 154 0.99 -26.82 0.61
N ASN A 155 1.21 -28.06 1.04
CA ASN A 155 0.13 -28.91 1.58
C ASN A 155 -0.40 -28.38 2.91
N MET A 156 0.48 -27.96 3.82
CA MET A 156 0.10 -27.35 5.09
C MET A 156 -0.69 -26.04 4.87
N VAL A 157 -0.20 -25.18 3.98
CA VAL A 157 -0.88 -23.94 3.56
C VAL A 157 -2.25 -24.26 2.98
N SER A 158 -2.35 -25.23 2.06
CA SER A 158 -3.61 -25.63 1.45
C SER A 158 -4.60 -26.17 2.48
N SER A 159 -4.13 -26.91 3.50
CA SER A 159 -4.98 -27.40 4.58
C SER A 159 -5.52 -26.25 5.44
N LEU A 160 -4.66 -25.31 5.84
CA LEU A 160 -5.06 -24.13 6.62
C LEU A 160 -6.00 -23.21 5.85
N VAL A 161 -5.75 -23.00 4.55
CA VAL A 161 -6.64 -22.24 3.67
C VAL A 161 -8.01 -22.92 3.57
N THR A 162 -8.05 -24.23 3.43
CA THR A 162 -9.30 -25.00 3.42
C THR A 162 -10.05 -24.89 4.76
N GLU A 163 -9.33 -25.01 5.88
CA GLU A 163 -9.87 -24.84 7.24
C GLU A 163 -10.50 -23.45 7.41
N LEU A 164 -9.79 -22.38 7.01
CA LEU A 164 -10.23 -21.00 7.15
C LEU A 164 -11.39 -20.64 6.21
N ARG A 165 -11.40 -21.17 4.99
CA ARG A 165 -12.51 -20.94 4.05
C ARG A 165 -13.78 -21.63 4.54
N GLY A 166 -13.66 -22.80 5.19
CA GLY A 166 -14.81 -23.63 5.56
C GLY A 166 -15.60 -24.08 4.32
N ASN A 167 -16.60 -24.96 4.48
CA ASN A 167 -17.48 -25.36 3.38
C ASN A 167 -18.35 -24.17 2.90
N GLN A 168 -17.79 -23.27 2.11
CA GLN A 168 -18.49 -22.15 1.45
C GLN A 168 -19.28 -22.57 0.19
N PHE A 169 -19.62 -23.85 0.06
CA PHE A 169 -20.55 -24.30 -0.97
C PHE A 169 -21.99 -24.20 -0.43
N ASN A 170 -22.77 -23.30 -1.02
CA ASN A 170 -24.25 -23.22 -0.96
C ASN A 170 -24.94 -22.29 0.04
N GLY A 171 -24.38 -21.11 0.38
CA GLY A 171 -25.18 -19.95 0.87
C GLY A 171 -26.00 -20.13 2.16
N LEU A 172 -25.97 -21.31 2.79
CA LEU A 172 -26.64 -21.64 4.04
C LEU A 172 -25.55 -21.95 5.06
N ASN A 173 -25.27 -20.96 5.89
CA ASN A 173 -24.25 -20.99 6.94
C ASN A 173 -24.74 -21.89 8.10
N ILE A 174 -24.47 -23.19 8.04
CA ILE A 174 -24.73 -24.09 9.18
C ILE A 174 -23.47 -24.97 9.42
N GLN A 175 -22.87 -24.73 10.59
CA GLN A 175 -21.79 -25.47 11.27
C GLN A 175 -20.34 -25.30 10.78
N GLY A 176 -19.54 -24.61 11.62
CA GLY A 176 -18.08 -24.72 11.67
C GLY A 176 -17.27 -23.44 11.42
N ARG A 177 -17.69 -22.25 11.85
CA ARG A 177 -16.80 -21.07 11.80
C ARG A 177 -15.60 -21.32 12.72
N VAL A 178 -14.39 -21.22 12.18
CA VAL A 178 -13.13 -21.24 12.93
C VAL A 178 -13.21 -20.20 14.05
N SER A 179 -12.81 -20.57 15.28
CA SER A 179 -12.89 -19.65 16.41
C SER A 179 -11.97 -18.44 16.20
N ALA A 180 -12.37 -17.28 16.71
CA ALA A 180 -11.55 -16.06 16.61
C ALA A 180 -10.15 -16.26 17.21
N SER A 181 -10.03 -17.03 18.30
CA SER A 181 -8.73 -17.38 18.91
C SER A 181 -7.85 -18.23 18.00
N ARG A 182 -8.43 -19.17 17.24
CA ARG A 182 -7.72 -20.00 16.27
C ARG A 182 -7.21 -19.17 15.09
N VAL A 183 -8.05 -18.29 14.54
CA VAL A 183 -7.64 -17.37 13.46
C VAL A 183 -6.52 -16.43 13.93
N ASN A 184 -6.64 -15.86 15.14
CA ASN A 184 -5.60 -15.03 15.73
C ASN A 184 -4.29 -15.80 15.90
N SER A 185 -4.35 -17.04 16.40
CA SER A 185 -3.16 -17.90 16.56
C SER A 185 -2.48 -18.22 15.23
N VAL A 186 -3.26 -18.49 14.18
CA VAL A 186 -2.72 -18.72 12.83
C VAL A 186 -2.07 -17.44 12.28
N SER A 187 -2.61 -16.25 12.57
CA SER A 187 -1.97 -14.98 12.19
C SER A 187 -0.59 -14.80 12.83
N LEU A 188 -0.45 -15.15 14.12
CA LEU A 188 0.83 -15.08 14.84
C LEU A 188 1.83 -16.12 14.31
N PHE A 189 1.36 -17.33 13.98
CA PHE A 189 2.20 -18.38 13.39
C PHE A 189 2.81 -17.96 12.05
N CYS A 190 2.12 -17.10 11.29
CA CYS A 190 2.62 -16.63 10.00
C CYS A 190 3.80 -15.65 10.14
N LEU A 191 3.94 -14.92 11.25
CA LEU A 191 4.93 -13.83 11.42
C LEU A 191 6.35 -14.16 10.92
N PRO A 192 7.01 -15.24 11.39
CA PRO A 192 8.36 -15.56 10.94
C PRO A 192 8.45 -16.02 9.47
N LEU A 193 7.31 -16.31 8.83
CA LEU A 193 7.21 -16.96 7.52
C LEU A 193 6.61 -16.06 6.44
N ILE A 194 6.20 -14.82 6.74
CA ILE A 194 5.47 -13.91 5.82
C ILE A 194 6.15 -13.75 4.46
N THR A 195 7.48 -13.77 4.41
CA THR A 195 8.24 -13.57 3.15
C THR A 195 8.32 -14.82 2.26
N LEU A 196 7.84 -15.98 2.71
CA LEU A 196 7.83 -17.20 1.91
C LEU A 196 6.72 -17.16 0.85
N PRO A 197 7.04 -17.29 -0.45
CA PRO A 197 6.04 -17.24 -1.53
C PRO A 197 4.93 -18.29 -1.39
N GLU A 198 5.24 -19.45 -0.83
CA GLU A 198 4.29 -20.53 -0.59
C GLU A 198 3.20 -20.15 0.41
N LEU A 199 3.44 -19.16 1.27
CA LEU A 199 2.51 -18.71 2.29
C LEU A 199 1.49 -17.68 1.76
N THR A 200 1.74 -17.06 0.61
CA THR A 200 0.86 -16.03 0.01
C THR A 200 -0.63 -16.41 0.05
N PRO A 201 -1.06 -17.62 -0.36
CA PRO A 201 -2.47 -18.00 -0.34
C PRO A 201 -3.09 -17.99 1.07
N LEU A 202 -2.29 -18.30 2.11
CA LEU A 202 -2.73 -18.24 3.50
C LEU A 202 -2.81 -16.79 3.99
N LEU A 203 -1.83 -15.95 3.66
CA LEU A 203 -1.84 -14.53 3.99
C LEU A 203 -3.10 -13.85 3.41
N GLU A 204 -3.37 -14.08 2.12
CA GLU A 204 -4.58 -13.55 1.46
C GLU A 204 -5.86 -14.08 2.08
N THR A 205 -5.90 -15.38 2.41
CA THR A 205 -7.09 -15.98 3.04
C THR A 205 -7.35 -15.40 4.43
N LEU A 206 -6.30 -15.16 5.23
CA LEU A 206 -6.41 -14.46 6.51
C LEU A 206 -6.88 -13.02 6.31
N LEU A 207 -6.28 -12.30 5.37
CA LEU A 207 -6.70 -10.93 5.07
C LEU A 207 -8.14 -10.89 4.54
N LEU A 208 -8.64 -11.88 3.83
CA LEU A 208 -10.04 -11.87 3.38
C LEU A 208 -11.02 -12.44 4.44
N TYR A 209 -10.52 -12.86 5.60
CA TYR A 209 -11.34 -13.40 6.68
C TYR A 209 -11.93 -12.27 7.55
N HIS A 210 -13.25 -12.09 7.46
CA HIS A 210 -13.96 -11.00 8.16
C HIS A 210 -14.67 -11.44 9.45
N GLY A 211 -14.59 -12.72 9.82
CA GLY A 211 -15.20 -13.25 11.04
C GLY A 211 -16.70 -12.95 11.20
N GLY A 212 -17.19 -13.04 12.44
CA GLY A 212 -18.56 -12.62 12.81
C GLY A 212 -18.61 -11.67 14.01
N ALA A 213 -17.44 -11.23 14.50
CA ALA A 213 -17.32 -10.36 15.66
C ALA A 213 -17.12 -8.91 15.22
N SER A 214 -17.51 -7.95 16.08
CA SER A 214 -17.33 -6.51 15.83
C SER A 214 -15.90 -6.01 16.05
N LYS A 215 -14.99 -6.87 16.53
CA LYS A 215 -13.57 -6.55 16.78
C LYS A 215 -12.68 -7.26 15.78
N GLU A 216 -11.55 -6.63 15.45
CA GLU A 216 -10.51 -7.23 14.62
C GLU A 216 -10.01 -8.54 15.26
N ILE A 217 -9.91 -9.58 14.44
CA ILE A 217 -9.58 -10.94 14.86
C ILE A 217 -8.09 -11.22 14.64
N LEU A 218 -7.50 -10.63 13.60
CA LEU A 218 -6.10 -10.76 13.31
C LEU A 218 -5.26 -9.97 14.33
N SER A 219 -4.03 -10.42 14.57
CA SER A 219 -3.11 -9.66 15.42
C SER A 219 -2.62 -8.39 14.71
N SER A 220 -2.45 -7.29 15.46
CA SER A 220 -1.88 -6.03 14.95
C SER A 220 -0.50 -6.25 14.36
N GLU A 221 0.34 -7.02 15.06
CA GLU A 221 1.70 -7.36 14.63
C GLU A 221 1.72 -8.05 13.27
N PHE A 222 0.76 -8.94 13.00
CA PHE A 222 0.61 -9.57 11.69
C PHE A 222 0.26 -8.55 10.61
N LEU A 223 -0.76 -7.71 10.84
CA LEU A 223 -1.22 -6.71 9.88
C LEU A 223 -0.12 -5.69 9.55
N GLU A 224 0.65 -5.26 10.55
CA GLU A 224 1.81 -4.38 10.38
C GLU A 224 2.94 -5.05 9.60
N THR A 225 3.30 -6.28 9.97
CA THR A 225 4.41 -7.00 9.31
C THR A 225 4.09 -7.32 7.86
N VAL A 226 2.84 -7.72 7.56
CA VAL A 226 2.38 -7.95 6.19
C VAL A 226 2.41 -6.66 5.39
N ASN A 227 1.93 -5.54 5.96
CA ASN A 227 2.00 -4.23 5.30
C ASN A 227 3.45 -3.84 4.98
N ASP A 228 4.36 -4.01 5.93
CA ASP A 228 5.78 -3.68 5.74
C ASP A 228 6.46 -4.55 4.69
N ALA A 229 6.16 -5.85 4.69
CA ALA A 229 6.66 -6.77 3.67
C ALA A 229 6.12 -6.39 2.28
N PHE A 230 4.84 -6.00 2.19
CA PHE A 230 4.21 -5.55 0.95
C PHE A 230 4.81 -4.24 0.43
N LEU A 231 4.92 -3.21 1.29
CA LEU A 231 5.50 -1.91 0.91
C LEU A 231 6.96 -2.04 0.45
N ARG A 232 7.73 -2.94 1.09
CA ARG A 232 9.11 -3.26 0.68
C ARG A 232 9.20 -4.21 -0.52
N LYS A 233 8.08 -4.54 -1.17
CA LYS A 233 7.95 -5.45 -2.32
C LYS A 233 8.57 -6.84 -2.06
N LYS A 234 8.60 -7.30 -0.81
CA LYS A 234 9.08 -8.64 -0.42
C LYS A 234 8.02 -9.72 -0.65
N ILE A 235 6.76 -9.33 -0.72
CA ILE A 235 5.62 -10.20 -1.00
C ILE A 235 4.75 -9.58 -2.08
N SER A 236 4.04 -10.42 -2.82
CA SER A 236 3.04 -10.01 -3.80
C SER A 236 1.67 -10.50 -3.33
N LEU A 237 0.73 -9.59 -3.17
CA LEU A 237 -0.64 -9.85 -2.74
C LEU A 237 -1.63 -9.36 -3.80
N THR A 238 -2.79 -10.00 -3.87
CA THR A 238 -3.93 -9.53 -4.66
C THR A 238 -4.48 -8.20 -4.14
N GLU A 239 -5.04 -7.39 -5.05
CA GLU A 239 -5.63 -6.08 -4.72
C GLU A 239 -6.67 -6.19 -3.61
N SER A 240 -7.55 -7.19 -3.66
CA SER A 240 -8.59 -7.40 -2.64
C SER A 240 -8.02 -7.65 -1.25
N ALA A 241 -6.90 -8.37 -1.13
CA ALA A 241 -6.24 -8.62 0.14
C ALA A 241 -5.62 -7.33 0.71
N VAL A 242 -4.96 -6.54 -0.14
CA VAL A 242 -4.38 -5.24 0.23
C VAL A 242 -5.47 -4.25 0.64
N PHE A 243 -6.58 -4.17 -0.10
CA PHE A 243 -7.69 -3.28 0.23
C PHE A 243 -8.32 -3.69 1.56
N SER A 244 -8.49 -4.98 1.80
CA SER A 244 -9.01 -5.49 3.07
C SER A 244 -8.06 -5.21 4.25
N LEU A 245 -6.74 -5.30 4.05
CA LEU A 245 -5.75 -4.90 5.04
C LEU A 245 -5.92 -3.42 5.44
N TRP A 246 -5.91 -2.51 4.47
CA TRP A 246 -6.03 -1.07 4.74
C TRP A 246 -7.40 -0.65 5.25
N PHE A 247 -8.47 -1.34 4.84
CA PHE A 247 -9.81 -1.07 5.33
C PHE A 247 -9.96 -1.38 6.83
N ARG A 248 -9.24 -2.39 7.34
CA ARG A 248 -9.36 -2.84 8.73
C ARG A 248 -8.27 -2.29 9.65
N HIS A 249 -7.12 -1.95 9.11
CA HIS A 249 -5.96 -1.50 9.89
C HIS A 249 -5.49 -0.11 9.47
N LEU A 250 -6.01 0.91 10.17
CA LEU A 250 -5.68 2.32 9.93
C LEU A 250 -4.16 2.60 9.93
N PRO A 251 -3.36 2.11 10.89
CA PRO A 251 -1.92 2.37 10.88
C PRO A 251 -1.22 1.84 9.61
N SER A 252 -1.70 0.73 9.03
CA SER A 252 -1.15 0.21 7.77
C SER A 252 -1.45 1.13 6.59
N LEU A 253 -2.66 1.69 6.53
CA LEU A 253 -3.07 2.65 5.49
C LEU A 253 -2.30 3.97 5.61
N GLU A 254 -2.17 4.50 6.82
CA GLU A 254 -1.38 5.71 7.10
C GLU A 254 0.06 5.50 6.66
N LYS A 255 0.68 4.38 7.06
CA LYS A 255 2.05 4.02 6.67
C LYS A 255 2.21 3.86 5.17
N ALA A 256 1.25 3.25 4.47
CA ALA A 256 1.26 3.12 3.01
C ALA A 256 1.21 4.49 2.31
N THR A 257 0.36 5.39 2.80
CA THR A 257 0.20 6.75 2.24
C THR A 257 1.46 7.60 2.47
N LEU A 258 2.02 7.55 3.68
CA LEU A 258 3.27 8.25 4.00
C LEU A 258 4.45 7.66 3.23
N HIS A 259 4.50 6.35 3.04
CA HIS A 259 5.54 5.71 2.22
C HIS A 259 5.47 6.16 0.75
N LEU A 260 4.25 6.31 0.20
CA LEU A 260 4.06 6.86 -1.13
C LEU A 260 4.58 8.31 -1.22
N LEU A 261 4.24 9.16 -0.25
CA LEU A 261 4.72 10.54 -0.21
C LEU A 261 6.25 10.61 -0.13
N ASP A 262 6.87 9.81 0.74
CA ASP A 262 8.33 9.73 0.90
C ASP A 262 9.01 9.29 -0.41
N GLN A 263 8.46 8.28 -1.10
CA GLN A 263 8.95 7.86 -2.41
C GLN A 263 8.84 8.96 -3.45
N LEU A 264 7.69 9.65 -3.53
CA LEU A 264 7.44 10.68 -4.54
C LEU A 264 8.23 11.96 -4.32
N VAL A 265 8.45 12.37 -3.07
CA VAL A 265 9.30 13.53 -2.74
C VAL A 265 10.77 13.22 -2.99
N SER A 266 11.18 11.96 -2.81
CA SER A 266 12.53 11.51 -3.14
C SER A 266 12.78 11.43 -4.65
N ILE A 267 11.73 11.24 -5.45
CA ILE A 267 11.82 11.29 -6.90
C ILE A 267 11.93 12.75 -7.33
N GLN A 268 12.99 13.05 -8.05
CA GLN A 268 13.09 14.34 -8.71
C GLN A 268 12.02 14.40 -9.80
N LEU A 269 11.05 15.31 -9.62
CA LEU A 269 9.92 15.52 -10.54
C LEU A 269 10.41 15.94 -11.93
N ASN A 270 10.73 14.94 -12.75
CA ASN A 270 11.18 15.11 -14.14
C ASN A 270 10.06 14.79 -15.13
N SER A 271 9.04 14.02 -14.72
CA SER A 271 7.91 13.60 -15.54
C SER A 271 6.66 13.33 -14.67
N VAL A 272 5.48 13.74 -15.15
CA VAL A 272 4.19 13.40 -14.49
C VAL A 272 3.89 11.91 -14.67
N GLU A 273 4.30 11.32 -15.78
CA GLU A 273 4.08 9.91 -16.09
C GLU A 273 4.78 9.00 -15.09
N GLU A 274 6.01 9.34 -14.68
CA GLU A 274 6.74 8.59 -13.64
C GLU A 274 6.02 8.67 -12.29
N VAL A 275 5.58 9.86 -11.89
CA VAL A 275 4.75 10.07 -10.68
C VAL A 275 3.47 9.25 -10.76
N ALA A 276 2.80 9.27 -11.91
CA ALA A 276 1.57 8.51 -12.13
C ALA A 276 1.81 6.99 -12.06
N CYS A 277 2.93 6.50 -12.58
CA CYS A 277 3.33 5.09 -12.46
C CYS A 277 3.53 4.69 -11.00
N VAL A 278 4.29 5.45 -10.22
CA VAL A 278 4.54 5.16 -8.80
C VAL A 278 3.24 5.18 -8.00
N ILE A 279 2.37 6.17 -8.25
CA ILE A 279 1.06 6.25 -7.60
C ILE A 279 0.16 5.06 -7.99
N LYS A 280 0.15 4.63 -9.26
CA LYS A 280 -0.60 3.44 -9.69
C LYS A 280 -0.08 2.16 -9.04
N ASP A 281 1.24 2.00 -8.97
CA ASP A 281 1.93 0.84 -8.38
C ASP A 281 1.75 0.73 -6.86
N SER A 282 1.30 1.82 -6.23
CA SER A 282 0.93 1.85 -4.82
C SER A 282 -0.42 1.21 -4.52
N LEU A 283 -1.30 1.02 -5.51
CA LEU A 283 -2.70 0.58 -5.36
C LEU A 283 -3.62 1.51 -4.54
N LEU A 284 -3.13 2.64 -4.02
CA LEU A 284 -3.93 3.59 -3.23
C LEU A 284 -5.07 4.25 -4.02
N PRO A 285 -4.91 4.64 -5.30
CA PRO A 285 -6.02 5.18 -6.08
C PRO A 285 -7.19 4.19 -6.20
N GLN A 286 -6.88 2.91 -6.45
CA GLN A 286 -7.85 1.83 -6.58
C GLN A 286 -8.51 1.52 -5.23
N ALA A 287 -7.73 1.45 -4.15
CA ALA A 287 -8.26 1.23 -2.80
C ALA A 287 -9.18 2.38 -2.36
N SER A 288 -8.85 3.61 -2.78
CA SER A 288 -9.62 4.82 -2.50
C SER A 288 -10.97 4.87 -3.21
N SER A 289 -11.27 3.94 -4.10
CA SER A 289 -12.65 3.74 -4.52
C SER A 289 -13.60 3.48 -3.35
N HIS A 290 -13.12 2.94 -2.23
CA HIS A 290 -13.89 2.88 -1.00
C HIS A 290 -13.81 4.23 -0.23
N PRO A 291 -14.94 4.91 0.07
CA PRO A 291 -14.93 6.26 0.66
C PRO A 291 -14.16 6.38 2.00
N ALA A 292 -14.18 5.34 2.84
CA ALA A 292 -13.43 5.34 4.08
C ALA A 292 -11.91 5.43 3.85
N ILE A 293 -11.38 4.70 2.86
CA ILE A 293 -9.96 4.74 2.51
C ILE A 293 -9.63 6.09 1.88
N PHE A 294 -10.42 6.53 0.91
CA PHE A 294 -10.25 7.85 0.28
C PHE A 294 -10.13 8.96 1.30
N ARG A 295 -11.04 9.01 2.29
CA ARG A 295 -11.05 10.09 3.28
C ARG A 295 -9.79 10.14 4.11
N ILE A 296 -9.23 9.00 4.50
CA ILE A 296 -7.97 8.95 5.26
C ILE A 296 -6.80 9.39 4.38
N VAL A 297 -6.68 8.86 3.16
CA VAL A 297 -5.61 9.23 2.23
C VAL A 297 -5.68 10.74 1.91
N ASN A 298 -6.88 11.24 1.63
CA ASN A 298 -7.15 12.63 1.33
C ASN A 298 -6.85 13.54 2.53
N GLU A 299 -7.11 13.10 3.77
CA GLU A 299 -6.75 13.84 4.98
C GLU A 299 -5.22 13.95 5.17
N ILE A 300 -4.48 12.87 4.88
CA ILE A 300 -3.00 12.88 4.94
C ILE A 300 -2.44 13.85 3.89
N PHE A 301 -2.97 13.83 2.67
CA PHE A 301 -2.58 14.79 1.63
C PHE A 301 -2.93 16.23 2.00
N LYS A 302 -4.10 16.44 2.60
CA LYS A 302 -4.50 17.75 3.11
C LYS A 302 -3.51 18.27 4.16
N ASN A 303 -3.10 17.42 5.10
CA ASN A 303 -2.08 17.78 6.09
C ASN A 303 -0.72 18.04 5.43
N ALA A 304 -0.30 17.23 4.46
CA ALA A 304 0.94 17.47 3.73
C ALA A 304 0.94 18.81 2.97
N LEU A 305 -0.20 19.19 2.38
CA LEU A 305 -0.33 20.48 1.71
C LEU A 305 -0.25 21.66 2.70
N LEU A 306 -0.89 21.51 3.86
CA LEU A 306 -0.87 22.52 4.92
C LEU A 306 0.55 22.73 5.48
N GLU A 307 1.24 21.64 5.80
CA GLU A 307 2.61 21.68 6.37
C GLU A 307 3.66 22.21 5.39
N THR A 308 3.38 22.15 4.08
CA THR A 308 4.29 22.64 3.03
C THR A 308 3.89 23.99 2.45
N ASP A 309 2.85 24.64 3.01
CA ASP A 309 2.32 25.92 2.55
C ASP A 309 2.08 25.96 1.03
N GLY A 310 1.61 24.86 0.46
CA GLY A 310 1.31 24.78 -0.98
C GLY A 310 2.52 24.49 -1.89
N ALA A 311 3.52 23.75 -1.42
CA ALA A 311 4.66 23.37 -2.27
C ALA A 311 4.22 22.73 -3.61
N PRO A 312 4.81 23.13 -4.75
CA PRO A 312 4.36 22.70 -6.08
C PRO A 312 4.52 21.19 -6.30
N GLU A 313 5.52 20.56 -5.67
CA GLU A 313 5.71 19.11 -5.69
C GLU A 313 4.54 18.38 -5.04
N VAL A 314 4.10 18.83 -3.87
CA VAL A 314 2.97 18.24 -3.13
C VAL A 314 1.66 18.44 -3.89
N ILE A 315 1.43 19.65 -4.42
CA ILE A 315 0.27 19.95 -5.26
C ILE A 315 0.21 19.00 -6.47
N THR A 316 1.34 18.79 -7.15
CA THR A 316 1.42 17.89 -8.31
C THR A 316 1.06 16.46 -7.92
N ILE A 317 1.61 15.95 -6.80
CA ILE A 317 1.29 14.61 -6.29
C ILE A 317 -0.21 14.46 -6.03
N ILE A 318 -0.82 15.43 -5.35
CA ILE A 318 -2.25 15.42 -5.01
C ILE A 318 -3.11 15.42 -6.27
N GLN A 319 -2.76 16.22 -7.27
CA GLN A 319 -3.49 16.31 -8.53
C GLN A 319 -3.40 15.00 -9.32
N VAL A 320 -2.21 14.42 -9.44
CA VAL A 320 -2.02 13.15 -10.15
C VAL A 320 -2.77 12.03 -9.42
N PHE A 321 -2.67 11.97 -8.09
CA PHE A 321 -3.45 11.02 -7.31
C PHE A 321 -4.95 11.17 -7.55
N THR A 322 -5.46 12.41 -7.50
CA THR A 322 -6.88 12.71 -7.70
C THR A 322 -7.35 12.27 -9.09
N GLN A 323 -6.58 12.55 -10.14
CA GLN A 323 -6.86 12.09 -11.50
C GLN A 323 -6.95 10.56 -11.57
N LEU A 324 -5.97 9.85 -10.99
CA LEU A 324 -5.93 8.38 -10.98
C LEU A 324 -7.07 7.76 -10.17
N PHE A 325 -7.43 8.36 -9.04
CA PHE A 325 -8.59 7.96 -8.24
C PHE A 325 -9.87 8.11 -9.05
N ILE A 326 -10.06 9.23 -9.76
CA ILE A 326 -11.24 9.44 -10.60
C ILE A 326 -11.30 8.41 -11.74
N GLU A 327 -10.17 8.13 -12.39
CA GLU A 327 -10.07 7.07 -13.40
C GLU A 327 -10.47 5.70 -12.82
N ALA A 328 -9.95 5.33 -11.65
CA ALA A 328 -10.30 4.09 -10.97
C ALA A 328 -11.79 4.03 -10.61
N HIS A 329 -12.32 5.08 -9.98
CA HIS A 329 -13.72 5.19 -9.56
C HIS A 329 -14.72 5.16 -10.73
N GLN A 330 -14.32 5.64 -11.92
CA GLN A 330 -15.15 5.55 -13.13
C GLN A 330 -15.13 4.16 -13.77
N ASN A 331 -14.01 3.45 -13.67
CA ASN A 331 -13.83 2.11 -14.21
C ASN A 331 -14.49 1.03 -13.33
N GLU A 332 -14.86 1.35 -12.09
CA GLU A 332 -15.59 0.43 -11.23
C GLU A 332 -16.97 0.04 -11.77
N ASN A 333 -17.33 -1.21 -11.54
CA ASN A 333 -18.64 -1.75 -11.90
C ASN A 333 -19.77 -0.90 -11.31
N LYS A 334 -20.65 -0.37 -12.18
CA LYS A 334 -21.75 0.55 -11.84
C LYS A 334 -22.63 0.13 -10.66
N GLN A 335 -22.68 -1.16 -10.32
CA GLN A 335 -23.47 -1.71 -9.22
C GLN A 335 -22.93 -1.38 -7.81
N HIS A 336 -21.65 -0.99 -7.66
CA HIS A 336 -21.01 -0.79 -6.35
C HIS A 336 -20.50 0.65 -6.12
N ARG A 337 -20.93 1.62 -6.95
CA ARG A 337 -20.41 2.99 -6.90
C ARG A 337 -21.06 3.78 -5.76
N PHE A 338 -20.25 4.31 -4.85
CA PHE A 338 -20.73 5.20 -3.79
C PHE A 338 -21.07 6.60 -4.33
N PRO A 339 -22.04 7.32 -3.71
CA PRO A 339 -22.35 8.69 -4.09
C PRO A 339 -21.18 9.63 -3.78
N LEU A 340 -21.03 10.72 -4.55
CA LEU A 340 -19.97 11.72 -4.35
C LEU A 340 -19.92 12.30 -2.94
N LYS A 341 -21.09 12.43 -2.30
CA LYS A 341 -21.22 12.88 -0.90
C LYS A 341 -20.50 11.96 0.10
N ALA A 342 -20.26 10.69 -0.23
CA ALA A 342 -19.50 9.78 0.62
C ALA A 342 -18.00 10.11 0.63
N TYR A 343 -17.47 10.58 -0.51
CA TYR A 343 -16.06 10.98 -0.65
C TYR A 343 -15.84 12.41 -0.14
N PHE A 344 -16.77 13.32 -0.44
CA PHE A 344 -16.70 14.74 -0.07
C PHE A 344 -17.88 15.15 0.83
N PRO A 345 -17.93 14.71 2.10
CA PRO A 345 -19.10 14.90 2.96
C PRO A 345 -19.36 16.36 3.37
N TYR A 346 -18.31 17.17 3.46
CA TYR A 346 -18.37 18.56 3.94
C TYR A 346 -18.38 19.60 2.81
N HIS A 347 -18.26 19.18 1.55
CA HIS A 347 -18.11 20.09 0.42
C HIS A 347 -19.42 20.39 -0.29
N HIS A 348 -19.50 21.57 -0.92
CA HIS A 348 -20.63 21.96 -1.75
C HIS A 348 -20.72 21.07 -3.00
N VAL A 349 -21.71 20.16 -3.02
CA VAL A 349 -21.84 19.11 -4.05
C VAL A 349 -21.85 19.64 -5.50
N PRO A 350 -22.54 20.76 -5.83
CA PRO A 350 -22.48 21.32 -7.18
C PRO A 350 -21.08 21.74 -7.62
N LEU A 351 -20.28 22.30 -6.70
CA LEU A 351 -18.89 22.67 -6.98
C LEU A 351 -18.04 21.43 -7.24
N VAL A 352 -18.12 20.42 -6.36
CA VAL A 352 -17.43 19.14 -6.52
C VAL A 352 -17.79 18.49 -7.87
N THR A 353 -19.07 18.52 -8.24
CA THR A 353 -19.54 17.95 -9.52
C THR A 353 -18.97 18.69 -10.73
N ALA A 354 -18.82 20.02 -10.65
CA ALA A 354 -18.20 20.79 -11.71
C ALA A 354 -16.70 20.49 -11.83
N LEU A 355 -15.98 20.46 -10.71
CA LEU A 355 -14.53 20.18 -10.70
C LEU A 355 -14.19 18.74 -11.14
N LEU A 356 -15.04 17.76 -10.81
CA LEU A 356 -14.86 16.36 -11.22
C LEU A 356 -14.97 16.13 -12.74
N ARG A 357 -15.58 17.06 -13.48
CA ARG A 357 -15.68 16.93 -14.93
C ARG A 357 -14.28 17.01 -15.52
N ARG A 358 -13.91 16.08 -16.40
CA ARG A 358 -12.58 16.11 -17.02
C ARG A 358 -12.56 17.07 -18.21
N PRO A 359 -11.49 17.84 -18.40
CA PRO A 359 -11.40 18.80 -19.50
C PRO A 359 -11.64 18.20 -20.88
N PHE A 360 -11.09 17.01 -21.17
CA PHE A 360 -11.27 16.33 -22.46
C PHE A 360 -12.69 15.80 -22.70
N GLU A 361 -13.54 15.73 -21.67
CA GLU A 361 -14.97 15.38 -21.81
C GLU A 361 -15.81 16.58 -22.25
N LEU A 362 -15.22 17.78 -22.30
CA LEU A 362 -15.87 19.01 -22.74
C LEU A 362 -15.13 19.59 -23.96
N PRO A 363 -15.84 19.97 -25.04
CA PRO A 363 -15.20 20.69 -26.14
C PRO A 363 -14.56 21.99 -25.65
N SER A 364 -13.40 22.34 -26.21
CA SER A 364 -12.61 23.52 -25.80
C SER A 364 -13.39 24.83 -25.83
N THR A 365 -14.35 24.96 -26.76
CA THR A 365 -15.27 26.10 -26.88
C THR A 365 -16.12 26.38 -25.64
N HIS A 366 -16.33 25.38 -24.76
CA HIS A 366 -17.14 25.51 -23.55
C HIS A 366 -16.30 25.60 -22.27
N TRP A 367 -14.97 25.49 -22.35
CA TRP A 367 -14.10 25.57 -21.16
C TRP A 367 -14.26 26.91 -20.44
N SER A 368 -14.31 28.02 -21.18
CA SER A 368 -14.50 29.36 -20.62
C SER A 368 -15.77 29.51 -19.80
N GLN A 369 -16.92 29.07 -20.34
CA GLN A 369 -18.20 29.11 -19.65
C GLN A 369 -18.21 28.19 -18.42
N HIS A 370 -17.57 27.03 -18.52
CA HIS A 370 -17.45 26.10 -17.41
C HIS A 370 -16.60 26.68 -16.26
N LEU A 371 -15.45 27.28 -16.58
CA LEU A 371 -14.58 27.93 -15.62
C LEU A 371 -15.23 29.14 -14.97
N LYS A 372 -15.97 29.97 -15.73
CA LYS A 372 -16.77 31.06 -15.17
C LYS A 372 -17.76 30.53 -14.13
N ARG A 373 -18.47 29.44 -14.43
CA ARG A 373 -19.39 28.80 -13.47
C ARG A 373 -18.66 28.31 -12.22
N ILE A 374 -17.49 27.70 -12.35
CA ILE A 374 -16.67 27.29 -11.19
C ILE A 374 -16.29 28.51 -10.34
N SER A 375 -15.80 29.57 -10.98
CA SER A 375 -15.45 30.82 -10.30
C SER A 375 -16.64 31.43 -9.58
N ASP A 376 -17.81 31.52 -10.20
CA ASP A 376 -19.01 32.09 -9.58
C ASP A 376 -19.46 31.30 -8.35
N MET A 377 -19.40 29.96 -8.41
CA MET A 377 -19.71 29.09 -7.27
C MET A 377 -18.71 29.25 -6.14
N LEU A 378 -17.41 29.31 -6.45
CA LEU A 378 -16.36 29.52 -5.44
C LEU A 378 -16.49 30.91 -4.80
N LYS A 379 -16.72 31.94 -5.62
CA LYS A 379 -16.90 33.31 -5.15
C LYS A 379 -18.08 33.42 -4.21
N ALA A 380 -19.23 32.83 -4.55
CA ALA A 380 -20.37 32.75 -3.65
C ALA A 380 -20.02 32.06 -2.32
N LEU A 381 -19.32 30.92 -2.36
CA LEU A 381 -18.93 30.16 -1.17
C LEU A 381 -17.86 30.83 -0.31
N VAL A 382 -17.08 31.76 -0.86
CA VAL A 382 -16.00 32.45 -0.15
C VAL A 382 -16.45 33.82 0.36
N GLU A 383 -17.25 34.55 -0.42
CA GLU A 383 -17.68 35.93 -0.12
C GLU A 383 -18.98 36.01 0.70
N ASP A 384 -19.93 35.06 0.56
CA ASP A 384 -21.12 35.04 1.43
C ASP A 384 -20.75 34.69 2.88
N THR A 385 -19.59 34.06 3.06
CA THR A 385 -19.16 33.46 4.32
C THR A 385 -18.32 34.43 5.14
N ASN A 386 -18.83 35.66 5.33
CA ASN A 386 -18.23 36.73 6.13
C ASN A 386 -18.03 36.39 7.63
N ILE A 387 -18.24 35.14 8.04
CA ILE A 387 -18.14 34.64 9.42
C ILE A 387 -17.42 33.27 9.48
N SER A 388 -17.03 32.65 8.36
CA SER A 388 -16.46 31.29 8.43
C SER A 388 -15.05 31.30 9.02
N PRO A 389 -14.75 30.34 9.92
CA PRO A 389 -13.41 30.15 10.44
C PRO A 389 -12.41 29.88 9.29
N PRO A 390 -11.13 30.26 9.45
CA PRO A 390 -10.07 30.00 8.46
C PRO A 390 -9.99 28.53 7.99
N SER A 391 -10.44 27.58 8.82
CA SER A 391 -10.53 26.16 8.48
C SER A 391 -11.40 25.89 7.25
N ASP A 392 -12.48 26.63 7.06
CA ASP A 392 -13.43 26.37 5.97
C ASP A 392 -12.87 26.84 4.61
N LEU A 393 -12.11 27.95 4.61
CA LEU A 393 -11.43 28.45 3.42
C LEU A 393 -10.35 27.48 2.95
N PHE A 394 -9.60 26.91 3.89
CA PHE A 394 -8.58 25.90 3.59
C PHE A 394 -9.20 24.63 3.00
N GLU A 395 -10.34 24.15 3.50
CA GLU A 395 -11.05 23.00 2.90
C GLU A 395 -11.48 23.29 1.45
N ILE A 396 -12.00 24.50 1.18
CA ILE A 396 -12.36 24.91 -0.19
C ILE A 396 -11.11 24.99 -1.07
N TRP A 397 -10.02 25.57 -0.58
CA TRP A 397 -8.77 25.66 -1.33
C TRP A 397 -8.19 24.29 -1.63
N PHE A 398 -8.14 23.39 -0.63
CA PHE A 398 -7.67 22.02 -0.81
C PHE A 398 -8.49 21.30 -1.88
N LEU A 399 -9.82 21.45 -1.87
CA LEU A 399 -10.67 20.91 -2.94
C LEU A 399 -10.25 21.44 -4.31
N VAL A 400 -10.04 22.75 -4.46
CA VAL A 400 -9.59 23.34 -5.74
C VAL A 400 -8.20 22.81 -6.12
N ALA A 401 -7.29 22.64 -5.17
CA ALA A 401 -5.95 22.11 -5.40
C ALA A 401 -5.95 20.68 -5.96
N CYS A 402 -6.85 19.82 -5.48
CA CYS A 402 -7.05 18.48 -6.05
C CYS A 402 -7.42 18.49 -7.53
N PHE A 403 -8.08 19.55 -8.00
CA PHE A 403 -8.56 19.71 -9.37
C PHE A 403 -7.82 20.81 -10.15
N GLY A 404 -6.52 20.97 -9.90
CA GLY A 404 -5.74 22.09 -10.45
C GLY A 404 -5.54 22.08 -11.97
N GLU A 405 -5.89 20.99 -12.68
CA GLU A 405 -5.94 20.99 -14.15
C GLU A 405 -6.86 22.10 -14.69
N TRP A 406 -7.97 22.39 -14.00
CA TRP A 406 -8.84 23.51 -14.35
C TRP A 406 -8.16 24.87 -14.14
N MET A 407 -7.21 24.99 -13.21
CA MET A 407 -6.45 26.22 -13.01
C MET A 407 -5.45 26.45 -14.16
N ASP A 408 -4.80 25.38 -14.62
CA ASP A 408 -3.92 25.45 -15.80
C ASP A 408 -4.71 25.85 -17.05
N ILE A 409 -5.93 25.33 -17.20
CA ILE A 409 -6.81 25.70 -18.32
C ILE A 409 -7.30 27.14 -18.16
N ALA A 410 -7.57 27.62 -16.94
CA ALA A 410 -7.94 29.01 -16.72
C ALA A 410 -6.83 29.97 -17.13
N ALA A 411 -5.57 29.66 -16.81
CA ALA A 411 -4.41 30.45 -17.24
C ALA A 411 -4.24 30.45 -18.77
N GLU A 412 -4.45 29.31 -19.42
CA GLU A 412 -4.42 29.20 -20.89
C GLU A 412 -5.58 29.97 -21.56
N GLN A 413 -6.80 29.83 -21.06
CA GLN A 413 -8.00 30.46 -21.61
C GLN A 413 -7.96 32.00 -21.49
N LEU A 414 -7.26 32.54 -20.48
CA LEU A 414 -7.03 33.99 -20.38
C LEU A 414 -6.29 34.57 -21.59
N LEU A 415 -5.40 33.79 -22.22
CA LEU A 415 -4.55 34.25 -23.31
C LEU A 415 -5.11 33.88 -24.69
N THR A 416 -5.97 32.87 -24.75
CA THR A 416 -6.40 32.24 -26.01
C THR A 416 -7.88 32.50 -26.34
N ALA A 417 -8.72 32.79 -25.34
CA ALA A 417 -10.16 32.87 -25.53
C ALA A 417 -10.70 34.30 -25.35
N THR A 418 -11.75 34.65 -26.10
CA THR A 418 -12.46 35.92 -25.97
C THR A 418 -13.43 35.88 -24.79
N VAL A 419 -12.89 35.85 -23.56
CA VAL A 419 -13.66 35.66 -22.33
C VAL A 419 -13.49 36.88 -21.44
N GLU A 420 -14.48 37.17 -20.59
CA GLU A 420 -14.32 38.15 -19.51
C GLU A 420 -13.20 37.68 -18.57
N PRO A 421 -12.08 38.43 -18.47
CA PRO A 421 -10.89 37.97 -17.77
C PRO A 421 -11.11 37.91 -16.25
N ASP A 422 -12.03 38.71 -15.72
CA ASP A 422 -12.24 38.89 -14.29
C ASP A 422 -12.58 37.60 -13.55
N ALA A 423 -13.40 36.73 -14.12
CA ALA A 423 -13.77 35.46 -13.48
C ALA A 423 -12.56 34.51 -13.40
N LEU A 424 -11.77 34.42 -14.47
CA LEU A 424 -10.60 33.54 -14.51
C LEU A 424 -9.45 34.08 -13.64
N LEU A 425 -9.25 35.41 -13.65
CA LEU A 425 -8.28 36.06 -12.77
C LEU A 425 -8.67 35.90 -11.30
N TRP A 426 -9.96 36.00 -10.95
CA TRP A 426 -10.43 35.74 -9.60
C TRP A 426 -10.16 34.31 -9.16
N LEU A 427 -10.43 33.35 -10.05
CA LEU A 427 -10.16 31.93 -9.78
C LEU A 427 -8.67 31.68 -9.50
N LEU A 428 -7.78 32.23 -10.34
CA LEU A 428 -6.34 32.09 -10.17
C LEU A 428 -5.83 32.84 -8.93
N ALA A 429 -6.34 34.05 -8.67
CA ALA A 429 -6.00 34.81 -7.47
C ALA A 429 -6.37 34.03 -6.20
N PHE A 430 -7.55 33.40 -6.17
CA PHE A 430 -7.96 32.54 -5.06
C PHE A 430 -7.05 31.30 -4.92
N TYR A 431 -6.67 30.68 -6.03
CA TYR A 431 -5.82 29.48 -6.01
C TYR A 431 -4.42 29.74 -5.46
N TYR A 432 -3.81 30.88 -5.81
CA TYR A 432 -2.46 31.26 -5.36
C TYR A 432 -2.45 32.07 -4.05
N CYS A 433 -3.54 32.74 -3.70
CA CYS A 433 -3.66 33.51 -2.45
C CYS A 433 -4.91 33.07 -1.66
N PRO A 434 -4.99 31.81 -1.18
CA PRO A 434 -6.20 31.30 -0.54
C PRO A 434 -6.49 31.91 0.83
N GLN A 435 -5.46 32.44 1.49
CA GLN A 435 -5.58 33.03 2.83
C GLN A 435 -6.01 34.51 2.81
N ASP A 436 -6.00 35.15 1.63
CA ASP A 436 -6.39 36.56 1.51
C ASP A 436 -7.81 36.77 2.01
N ASP A 437 -8.01 37.74 2.89
CA ASP A 437 -9.35 38.21 3.26
C ASP A 437 -10.04 38.92 2.07
N ASN A 438 -11.30 39.34 2.25
CA ASN A 438 -12.04 39.99 1.16
C ASN A 438 -11.38 41.30 0.65
N GLN A 439 -10.71 42.05 1.53
CA GLN A 439 -10.02 43.29 1.16
C GLN A 439 -8.71 42.99 0.44
N GLN A 440 -7.90 42.09 0.98
CA GLN A 440 -6.65 41.63 0.40
C GLN A 440 -6.91 41.00 -0.97
N ARG A 441 -7.93 40.15 -1.10
CA ARG A 441 -8.30 39.54 -2.37
C ARG A 441 -8.72 40.57 -3.42
N THR A 442 -9.42 41.63 -3.01
CA THR A 442 -9.74 42.75 -3.91
C THR A 442 -8.46 43.45 -4.40
N GLN A 443 -7.47 43.64 -3.53
CA GLN A 443 -6.18 44.21 -3.92
C GLN A 443 -5.39 43.26 -4.84
N THR A 444 -5.36 41.96 -4.54
CA THR A 444 -4.75 40.92 -5.37
C THR A 444 -5.40 40.89 -6.75
N MET A 445 -6.72 41.06 -6.83
CA MET A 445 -7.43 41.16 -8.11
C MET A 445 -7.01 42.36 -8.95
N VAL A 446 -6.92 43.56 -8.37
CA VAL A 446 -6.49 44.76 -9.09
C VAL A 446 -5.08 44.59 -9.66
N LYS A 447 -4.19 43.97 -8.88
CA LYS A 447 -2.81 43.68 -9.29
C LYS A 447 -2.77 42.62 -10.40
N ALA A 448 -3.55 41.54 -10.26
CA ALA A 448 -3.62 40.47 -11.25
C ALA A 448 -4.18 41.00 -12.59
N GLN A 449 -5.17 41.89 -12.52
CA GLN A 449 -5.67 42.62 -13.68
C GLN A 449 -4.57 43.48 -14.30
N ALA A 450 -3.80 44.24 -13.52
CA ALA A 450 -2.70 45.05 -14.07
C ALA A 450 -1.66 44.20 -14.81
N VAL A 451 -1.26 43.06 -14.22
CA VAL A 451 -0.34 42.08 -14.84
C VAL A 451 -0.93 41.55 -16.15
N TYR A 452 -2.19 41.12 -16.13
CA TYR A 452 -2.87 40.62 -17.32
C TYR A 452 -2.96 41.67 -18.44
N HIS A 453 -3.40 42.89 -18.14
CA HIS A 453 -3.47 43.96 -19.14
C HIS A 453 -2.09 44.25 -19.75
N HIS A 454 -1.04 44.20 -18.94
CA HIS A 454 0.32 44.39 -19.41
C HIS A 454 0.78 43.24 -20.32
N LEU A 455 0.51 41.98 -19.94
CA LEU A 455 0.77 40.82 -20.80
C LEU A 455 -0.02 40.90 -22.12
N MET A 456 -1.27 41.38 -22.10
CA MET A 456 -2.08 41.56 -23.32
C MET A 456 -1.58 42.71 -24.20
N THR A 457 -0.99 43.76 -23.62
CA THR A 457 -0.30 44.78 -24.42
C THR A 457 0.92 44.20 -25.13
N LEU A 458 1.71 43.36 -24.44
CA LEU A 458 2.84 42.66 -25.04
C LEU A 458 2.42 41.63 -26.07
N PHE A 459 1.29 40.95 -25.86
CA PHE A 459 0.68 40.04 -26.83
C PHE A 459 0.34 40.74 -28.16
N SER A 460 0.06 42.04 -28.09
CA SER A 460 -0.29 42.84 -29.27
C SER A 460 0.94 43.46 -29.97
N CYS A 461 2.15 43.28 -29.44
CA CYS A 461 3.40 43.81 -30.00
C CYS A 461 3.98 42.89 -31.07
N SER A 462 4.42 43.47 -32.20
CA SER A 462 4.92 42.72 -33.36
C SER A 462 6.36 42.21 -33.24
N ASP A 463 7.16 42.81 -32.35
CA ASP A 463 8.59 42.55 -32.17
C ASP A 463 8.95 42.54 -30.67
N LEU A 464 8.52 41.50 -29.96
CA LEU A 464 8.73 41.39 -28.52
C LEU A 464 10.21 41.08 -28.19
N SER A 465 10.88 41.92 -27.40
CA SER A 465 12.25 41.67 -26.93
C SER A 465 12.32 41.29 -25.45
N LEU A 466 13.42 40.64 -25.05
CA LEU A 466 13.71 40.32 -23.64
C LEU A 466 13.65 41.58 -22.76
N LYS A 467 14.16 42.71 -23.25
CA LYS A 467 14.18 43.98 -22.49
C LYS A 467 12.80 44.54 -22.24
N ASP A 468 11.89 44.43 -23.22
CA ASP A 468 10.51 44.88 -23.06
C ASP A 468 9.78 44.06 -21.99
N LEU A 469 10.07 42.75 -21.95
CA LEU A 469 9.56 41.84 -20.94
C LEU A 469 10.21 42.04 -19.57
N GLU A 470 11.51 42.33 -19.51
CA GLU A 470 12.20 42.65 -18.25
C GLU A 470 11.65 43.94 -17.65
N ILE A 471 11.44 44.98 -18.46
CA ILE A 471 10.81 46.24 -18.02
C ILE A 471 9.39 45.96 -17.51
N ALA A 472 8.63 45.15 -18.23
CA ALA A 472 7.29 44.72 -17.83
C ALA A 472 7.30 44.01 -16.47
N VAL A 473 8.10 42.96 -16.33
CA VAL A 473 8.21 42.18 -15.09
C VAL A 473 8.75 43.03 -13.95
N HIS A 474 9.76 43.88 -14.17
CA HIS A 474 10.30 44.78 -13.15
C HIS A 474 9.27 45.83 -12.71
N SER A 475 8.48 46.38 -13.64
CA SER A 475 7.40 47.31 -13.30
C SER A 475 6.31 46.68 -12.43
N ILE A 476 6.11 45.36 -12.59
CA ILE A 476 5.17 44.55 -11.83
C ILE A 476 5.77 44.23 -10.44
N THR A 477 7.02 43.77 -10.38
CA THR A 477 7.67 43.30 -9.14
C THR A 477 8.15 44.41 -8.20
N HIS A 478 8.46 45.62 -8.70
CA HIS A 478 8.93 46.75 -7.88
C HIS A 478 7.82 47.49 -7.13
N ALA A 479 6.55 47.26 -7.45
CA ALA A 479 5.47 47.70 -6.58
C ALA A 479 5.55 46.84 -5.30
N GLU A 480 5.91 47.45 -4.16
CA GLU A 480 6.21 46.84 -2.84
C GLU A 480 5.09 45.96 -2.22
N GLN A 481 4.06 45.63 -3.00
CA GLN A 481 2.93 44.77 -2.67
C GLN A 481 2.50 44.00 -3.92
N CYS A 482 3.37 43.27 -4.61
CA CYS A 482 2.98 42.57 -5.83
C CYS A 482 2.01 41.39 -5.56
N CYS A 483 1.26 40.93 -6.58
CA CYS A 483 0.57 39.63 -6.54
C CYS A 483 1.54 38.51 -6.14
N ASN A 484 1.02 37.39 -5.64
CA ASN A 484 1.83 36.21 -5.39
C ASN A 484 2.71 35.89 -6.61
N GLN A 485 4.03 35.78 -6.40
CA GLN A 485 5.03 35.53 -7.44
C GLN A 485 4.70 34.27 -8.25
N HIS A 486 4.05 33.29 -7.62
CA HIS A 486 3.59 32.07 -8.26
C HIS A 486 2.53 32.33 -9.35
N LEU A 487 1.55 33.21 -9.07
CA LEU A 487 0.55 33.62 -10.05
C LEU A 487 1.19 34.30 -11.26
N ILE A 488 2.14 35.21 -11.02
CA ILE A 488 2.84 35.93 -12.08
C ILE A 488 3.65 34.95 -12.94
N THR A 489 4.37 34.04 -12.29
CA THR A 489 5.14 32.98 -12.95
C THR A 489 4.25 32.11 -13.81
N HIS A 490 3.07 31.73 -13.32
CA HIS A 490 2.11 30.92 -14.07
C HIS A 490 1.55 31.64 -15.30
N LEU A 491 1.10 32.89 -15.14
CA LEU A 491 0.60 33.70 -16.26
C LEU A 491 1.68 33.95 -17.31
N LEU A 492 2.90 34.28 -16.86
CA LEU A 492 4.02 34.52 -17.75
C LEU A 492 4.45 33.26 -18.50
N THR A 493 4.51 32.11 -17.81
CA THR A 493 4.84 30.83 -18.44
C THR A 493 3.82 30.48 -19.52
N ASN A 494 2.51 30.64 -19.25
CA ASN A 494 1.49 30.43 -20.28
C ASN A 494 1.60 31.44 -21.43
N PHE A 495 1.89 32.70 -21.14
CA PHE A 495 2.11 33.72 -22.18
C PHE A 495 3.23 33.29 -23.15
N LEU A 496 4.36 32.83 -22.63
CA LEU A 496 5.49 32.38 -23.44
C LEU A 496 5.16 31.12 -24.27
N LEU A 497 4.31 30.24 -23.73
CA LEU A 497 3.95 28.98 -24.38
C LEU A 497 2.82 29.07 -25.40
N PHE A 498 1.92 30.05 -25.27
CA PHE A 498 0.70 30.12 -26.09
C PHE A 498 0.59 31.37 -26.96
N SER A 499 1.44 32.40 -26.78
CA SER A 499 1.50 33.57 -27.68
C SER A 499 2.52 33.39 -28.80
N SER A 500 2.19 33.81 -30.03
CA SER A 500 3.08 33.68 -31.20
C SER A 500 4.47 34.27 -30.96
N ASP A 501 4.52 35.46 -30.39
CA ASP A 501 5.76 36.22 -30.19
C ASP A 501 6.49 35.75 -28.92
N GLY A 502 5.76 35.33 -27.89
CA GLY A 502 6.34 34.71 -26.70
C GLY A 502 7.12 33.43 -27.01
N HIS A 503 6.69 32.62 -27.98
CA HIS A 503 7.43 31.41 -28.38
C HIS A 503 8.86 31.72 -28.84
N THR A 504 9.09 32.89 -29.45
CA THR A 504 10.40 33.27 -30.00
C THR A 504 11.42 33.60 -28.91
N ILE A 505 10.96 34.12 -27.77
CA ILE A 505 11.81 34.52 -26.64
C ILE A 505 11.71 33.59 -25.44
N ALA A 506 10.79 32.60 -25.46
CA ALA A 506 10.48 31.72 -24.33
C ALA A 506 11.72 31.06 -23.71
N GLN A 507 12.65 30.59 -24.53
CA GLN A 507 13.88 29.94 -24.04
C GLN A 507 14.77 30.90 -23.25
N GLU A 508 14.99 32.11 -23.76
CA GLU A 508 15.84 33.12 -23.12
C GLU A 508 15.22 33.61 -21.81
N VAL A 509 13.92 33.84 -21.83
CA VAL A 509 13.15 34.36 -20.69
C VAL A 509 13.06 33.34 -19.56
N ILE A 510 12.68 32.09 -19.87
CA ILE A 510 12.59 31.03 -18.85
C ILE A 510 13.95 30.77 -18.24
N TYR A 511 15.02 30.79 -19.05
CA TYR A 511 16.38 30.66 -18.55
C TYR A 511 16.73 31.80 -17.58
N HIS A 512 16.48 33.05 -17.96
CA HIS A 512 16.73 34.21 -17.12
C HIS A 512 15.93 34.16 -15.80
N ILE A 513 14.64 33.84 -15.84
CA ILE A 513 13.79 33.75 -14.64
C ILE A 513 14.29 32.64 -13.71
N THR A 514 14.63 31.48 -14.25
CA THR A 514 15.10 30.32 -13.46
C THR A 514 16.50 30.49 -12.88
N GLU A 515 17.33 31.39 -13.43
CA GLU A 515 18.65 31.74 -12.86
C GLU A 515 18.59 32.90 -11.86
N VAL A 516 17.71 33.88 -12.08
CA VAL A 516 17.64 35.10 -11.26
C VAL A 516 16.71 34.93 -10.05
N THR A 517 15.75 34.01 -10.11
CA THR A 517 14.75 33.81 -9.05
C THR A 517 14.70 32.36 -8.58
N ASP A 518 14.29 32.14 -7.32
CA ASP A 518 14.07 30.79 -6.75
C ASP A 518 12.79 30.11 -7.27
N THR A 519 12.32 30.47 -8.47
CA THR A 519 11.08 29.95 -9.08
C THR A 519 11.33 28.74 -9.98
N ARG A 520 12.57 28.27 -10.09
CA ARG A 520 12.96 27.19 -11.00
C ARG A 520 12.08 25.94 -10.85
N LYS A 521 11.83 25.53 -9.61
CA LYS A 521 10.99 24.35 -9.31
C LYS A 521 9.55 24.52 -9.76
N GLU A 522 9.00 25.71 -9.58
CA GLU A 522 7.64 26.03 -10.00
C GLU A 522 7.52 26.05 -11.53
N VAL A 523 8.41 26.76 -12.21
CA VAL A 523 8.43 26.81 -13.69
C VAL A 523 8.56 25.39 -14.25
N LEU A 524 9.45 24.57 -13.69
CA LEU A 524 9.61 23.18 -14.09
C LEU A 524 8.32 22.37 -13.87
N SER A 525 7.68 22.48 -12.70
CA SER A 525 6.41 21.81 -12.39
C SER A 525 5.30 22.21 -13.37
N LEU A 526 5.16 23.50 -13.68
CA LEU A 526 4.18 24.02 -14.64
C LEU A 526 4.42 23.50 -16.06
N LEU A 527 5.67 23.49 -16.52
CA LEU A 527 6.03 22.97 -17.83
C LEU A 527 5.75 21.46 -17.94
N ILE A 528 6.11 20.70 -16.91
CA ILE A 528 5.88 19.25 -16.84
C ILE A 528 4.37 18.93 -16.86
N ARG A 529 3.56 19.64 -16.06
CA ARG A 529 2.10 19.49 -16.05
C ARG A 529 1.47 19.87 -17.39
N THR A 530 1.92 20.96 -17.99
CA THR A 530 1.43 21.42 -19.29
C THR A 530 1.75 20.41 -20.38
N ALA A 531 2.98 19.88 -20.42
CA ALA A 531 3.37 18.84 -21.36
C ALA A 531 2.52 17.58 -21.23
N TYR A 532 2.31 17.09 -20.00
CA TYR A 532 1.46 15.93 -19.74
C TYR A 532 0.02 16.12 -20.25
N ARG A 533 -0.58 17.28 -19.96
CA ARG A 533 -1.95 17.62 -20.39
C ARG A 533 -2.06 17.72 -21.91
N VAL A 534 -1.13 18.43 -22.57
CA VAL A 534 -1.15 18.61 -24.03
C VAL A 534 -0.95 17.27 -24.75
N ASN A 535 -0.09 16.39 -24.23
CA ASN A 535 0.11 15.05 -24.78
C ASN A 535 -1.15 14.17 -24.69
N ARG A 536 -1.95 14.33 -23.62
CA ARG A 536 -3.22 13.60 -23.44
C ARG A 536 -4.36 14.11 -24.31
N ASN A 537 -4.43 15.42 -24.56
CA ASN A 537 -5.56 16.03 -25.28
C ASN A 537 -5.50 15.88 -26.81
N GLY A 538 -4.33 15.55 -27.37
CA GLY A 538 -4.17 15.24 -28.79
C GLY A 538 -4.14 16.48 -29.71
N GLU A 539 -3.09 16.55 -30.54
CA GLU A 539 -2.93 17.28 -31.81
C GLU A 539 -3.19 18.80 -31.94
N GLU A 540 -3.66 19.56 -30.94
CA GLU A 540 -4.01 20.98 -31.23
C GLU A 540 -2.82 21.97 -31.36
N ASN A 541 -1.61 21.66 -30.88
CA ASN A 541 -0.46 22.60 -30.98
C ASN A 541 0.94 21.94 -31.05
N GLN A 542 1.28 21.34 -32.20
CA GLN A 542 2.61 20.73 -32.43
C GLN A 542 3.80 21.69 -32.15
N ARG A 543 3.62 22.99 -32.38
CA ARG A 543 4.66 24.01 -32.10
C ARG A 543 4.90 24.17 -30.60
N THR A 544 3.85 24.27 -29.79
CA THR A 544 3.93 24.37 -28.33
C THR A 544 4.52 23.08 -27.73
N VAL A 545 4.13 21.91 -28.22
CA VAL A 545 4.71 20.62 -27.77
C VAL A 545 6.22 20.57 -28.02
N LYS A 546 6.66 21.01 -29.21
CA LYS A 546 8.10 21.07 -29.53
C LYS A 546 8.85 22.02 -28.61
N LEU A 547 8.32 23.22 -28.39
CA LEU A 547 8.92 24.21 -27.49
C LEU A 547 8.98 23.69 -26.04
N LEU A 548 7.91 23.09 -25.53
CA LEU A 548 7.86 22.47 -24.21
C LEU A 548 8.95 21.43 -24.01
N ASN A 549 9.11 20.51 -24.95
CA ASN A 549 10.15 19.47 -24.88
C ASN A 549 11.56 20.07 -24.90
N GLU A 550 11.81 21.09 -25.72
CA GLU A 550 13.10 21.80 -25.76
C GLU A 550 13.42 22.52 -24.43
N LEU A 551 12.41 23.18 -23.83
CA LEU A 551 12.54 23.85 -22.54
C LEU A 551 12.81 22.85 -21.41
N LEU A 552 12.05 21.76 -21.36
CA LEU A 552 12.23 20.70 -20.35
C LEU A 552 13.60 20.04 -20.45
N GLN A 553 14.07 19.73 -21.67
CA GLN A 553 15.38 19.12 -21.87
C GLN A 553 16.52 20.04 -21.38
N LYS A 554 16.46 21.34 -21.67
CA LYS A 554 17.47 22.30 -21.22
C LYS A 554 17.47 22.46 -19.70
N LEU A 555 16.29 22.55 -19.08
CA LEU A 555 16.19 22.74 -17.63
C LEU A 555 16.61 21.48 -16.85
N THR A 556 16.25 20.29 -17.31
CA THR A 556 16.63 19.01 -16.67
C THR A 556 18.11 18.67 -16.83
N SER A 557 18.76 19.06 -17.93
CA SER A 557 20.20 18.80 -18.17
C SER A 557 21.18 19.51 -17.23
N LYS A 558 20.69 20.42 -16.37
CA LYS A 558 21.48 21.17 -15.37
C LYS A 558 21.40 20.60 -13.94
N VAL A 559 20.71 19.46 -13.76
CA VAL A 559 20.74 18.66 -12.52
C VAL A 559 21.96 17.75 -12.57
#